data_AF-A0AB34KWS1-F1
#
_entry.id   AF-A0AB34KWS1-F1
#
_cell.length_a   1.000
_cell.length_b   1.000
_cell.length_c   1.000
_cell.angle_alpha   90.00
_cell.angle_beta   90.00
_cell.angle_gamma   90.00
#
_symmetry.space_group_name_H-M   'P 1'
#
loop_
_entity.id
_entity.type
_entity.pdbx_description
1 polymer ?
#
loop_
_entity_poly.entity_id
_entity_poly.type
_entity_poly.pdbx_seq_one_letter_code
_entity_poly.pdbx_strand_id
1 'polypeptide(L)'
;MSVQTPNGPINAENADNFEDIEKQFAVKVVQHMTTYWSILEKMPGSKLRLTKIDDDIHEHFLKEFPDYDLKATINEDEMKSKQGKERWRNFINTYEGKVDDYNFGTMLRANPAWEYGEKETIFAVRMQFYAIEIARNRAGLNDWIHEKAKKEGSS
;
A
#
# COMPACT_ATOMS: atom_id res chain seq x y z
N MET A 1 -12.76 -47.93 -9.62
CA MET A 1 -11.77 -47.02 -9.03
C MET A 1 -12.06 -45.64 -9.57
N SER A 2 -12.59 -44.73 -8.75
CA SER A 2 -12.94 -43.37 -9.15
C SER A 2 -12.03 -42.41 -8.39
N VAL A 3 -11.36 -41.54 -9.13
CA VAL A 3 -10.44 -40.53 -8.60
C VAL A 3 -11.27 -39.41 -7.96
N GLN A 4 -11.06 -39.17 -6.67
CA GLN A 4 -11.68 -38.09 -5.90
C GLN A 4 -10.79 -36.85 -5.97
N THR A 5 -11.30 -35.76 -6.53
CA THR A 5 -10.71 -34.42 -6.44
C THR A 5 -11.03 -33.80 -5.07
N PRO A 6 -10.08 -33.15 -4.38
CA PRO A 6 -10.23 -32.77 -2.96
C PRO A 6 -11.06 -31.51 -2.66
N ASN A 7 -11.66 -30.81 -3.62
CA ASN A 7 -12.49 -29.64 -3.33
C ASN A 7 -13.85 -29.71 -4.04
N GLY A 8 -14.88 -30.00 -3.25
CA GLY A 8 -16.29 -29.88 -3.61
C GLY A 8 -16.80 -28.42 -3.56
N PRO A 9 -18.06 -28.18 -3.94
CA PRO A 9 -18.63 -26.83 -4.09
C PRO A 9 -18.71 -26.07 -2.77
N ILE A 10 -18.57 -24.74 -2.85
CA ILE A 10 -18.50 -23.78 -1.74
C ILE A 10 -19.78 -23.87 -0.88
N ASN A 11 -19.63 -24.26 0.40
CA ASN A 11 -20.71 -24.39 1.37
C ASN A 11 -20.82 -23.16 2.30
N ALA A 12 -22.05 -22.77 2.64
CA ALA A 12 -22.41 -21.61 3.47
C ALA A 12 -21.92 -21.66 4.93
N GLU A 13 -21.39 -22.79 5.39
CA GLU A 13 -20.77 -22.95 6.72
C GLU A 13 -19.40 -22.24 6.84
N ASN A 14 -18.85 -21.72 5.74
CA ASN A 14 -17.60 -20.95 5.77
C ASN A 14 -17.82 -19.47 6.10
N ALA A 15 -19.07 -18.98 6.24
CA ALA A 15 -19.35 -17.56 6.47
C ALA A 15 -18.70 -17.00 7.75
N ASP A 16 -18.66 -17.79 8.83
CA ASP A 16 -17.99 -17.42 10.08
C ASP A 16 -16.46 -17.32 9.90
N ASN A 17 -15.90 -18.23 9.10
CA ASN A 17 -14.48 -18.23 8.73
C ASN A 17 -14.15 -17.04 7.81
N PHE A 18 -15.05 -16.65 6.90
CA PHE A 18 -14.88 -15.46 6.06
C PHE A 18 -14.95 -14.18 6.89
N GLU A 19 -15.92 -14.06 7.80
CA GLU A 19 -16.04 -12.87 8.66
C GLU A 19 -14.83 -12.72 9.60
N ASP A 20 -14.32 -13.81 10.20
CA ASP A 20 -13.09 -13.74 11.01
C ASP A 20 -11.88 -13.38 10.16
N ILE A 21 -11.73 -13.96 8.95
CA ILE A 21 -10.66 -13.60 8.02
C ILE A 21 -10.73 -12.11 7.63
N GLU A 22 -11.92 -11.58 7.35
CA GLU A 22 -12.13 -10.16 7.03
C GLU A 22 -11.79 -9.25 8.21
N LYS A 23 -12.15 -9.65 9.44
CA LYS A 23 -11.76 -8.93 10.66
C LYS A 23 -10.24 -8.92 10.86
N GLN A 24 -9.59 -10.08 10.76
CA GLN A 24 -8.13 -10.18 10.87
C GLN A 24 -7.42 -9.39 9.77
N PHE A 25 -7.98 -9.41 8.56
CA PHE A 25 -7.50 -8.62 7.45
C PHE A 25 -7.58 -7.11 7.75
N ALA A 26 -8.75 -6.63 8.19
CA ALA A 26 -8.95 -5.23 8.56
C ALA A 26 -8.00 -4.80 9.69
N VAL A 27 -7.81 -5.64 10.73
CA VAL A 27 -6.87 -5.38 11.82
C VAL A 27 -5.45 -5.19 11.30
N LYS A 28 -4.96 -6.09 10.41
CA LYS A 28 -3.62 -5.97 9.83
C LYS A 28 -3.47 -4.71 8.98
N VAL A 29 -4.49 -4.35 8.18
CA VAL A 29 -4.48 -3.15 7.35
C VAL A 29 -4.42 -1.88 8.21
N VAL A 30 -5.23 -1.81 9.26
CA VAL A 30 -5.23 -0.68 10.21
C VAL A 30 -3.92 -0.62 10.97
N GLN A 31 -3.39 -1.75 11.43
CA GLN A 31 -2.10 -1.80 12.11
C GLN A 31 -0.94 -1.33 11.22
N HIS A 32 -0.93 -1.73 9.95
CA HIS A 32 0.06 -1.23 8.98
C HIS A 32 -0.04 0.29 8.82
N MET A 33 -1.25 0.81 8.64
CA MET A 33 -1.52 2.25 8.49
C MET A 33 -1.02 3.04 9.72
N THR A 34 -1.41 2.62 10.93
CA THR A 34 -1.04 3.32 12.16
C THR A 34 0.45 3.23 12.45
N THR A 35 1.07 2.08 12.19
CA THR A 35 2.51 1.89 12.34
C THR A 35 3.29 2.81 11.40
N TYR A 36 2.90 2.86 10.11
CA TYR A 36 3.55 3.72 9.14
C TYR A 36 3.42 5.20 9.52
N TRP A 37 2.22 5.65 9.90
CA TRP A 37 2.01 7.02 10.37
C TRP A 37 2.88 7.36 11.58
N SER A 38 2.91 6.47 12.58
CA SER A 38 3.70 6.64 13.80
C SER A 38 5.20 6.77 13.54
N ILE A 39 5.70 6.12 12.49
CA ILE A 39 7.10 6.24 12.06
C ILE A 39 7.34 7.62 11.45
N LEU A 40 6.44 8.08 10.57
CA LEU A 40 6.54 9.41 9.93
C LEU A 40 6.41 10.56 10.94
N GLU A 41 5.67 10.38 12.03
CA GLU A 41 5.63 11.36 13.13
C GLU A 41 6.98 11.45 13.85
N LYS A 42 7.69 10.33 13.98
CA LYS A 42 8.97 10.25 14.71
C LYS A 42 10.20 10.61 13.88
N MET A 43 10.14 10.45 12.56
CA MET A 43 11.26 10.77 11.66
C MET A 43 10.77 11.21 10.28
N PRO A 44 11.53 12.06 9.57
CA PRO A 44 11.17 12.48 8.23
C PRO A 44 11.13 11.28 7.27
N GLY A 45 10.11 11.24 6.41
CA GLY A 45 9.90 10.17 5.44
C GLY A 45 11.08 10.02 4.47
N SER A 46 11.77 11.10 4.13
CA SER A 46 12.98 11.11 3.30
C SER A 46 14.15 10.28 3.85
N LYS A 47 14.13 9.95 5.15
CA LYS A 47 15.13 9.08 5.78
C LYS A 47 14.63 7.64 6.00
N LEU A 48 13.37 7.36 5.69
CA LEU A 48 12.76 6.07 5.92
C LEU A 48 13.09 5.09 4.79
N ARG A 49 13.42 3.86 5.17
CA ARG A 49 13.49 2.70 4.26
C ARG A 49 12.33 1.77 4.57
N LEU A 50 11.49 1.50 3.58
CA LEU A 50 10.31 0.64 3.72
C LEU A 50 10.65 -0.83 3.48
N THR A 51 11.61 -1.11 2.60
CA THR A 51 12.08 -2.44 2.24
C THR A 51 13.60 -2.45 2.08
N LYS A 52 14.17 -3.66 1.94
CA LYS A 52 15.59 -3.84 1.63
C LYS A 52 15.94 -3.41 0.20
N ILE A 53 14.95 -3.37 -0.69
CA ILE A 53 15.12 -3.15 -2.13
C ILE A 53 14.45 -1.85 -2.60
N ASP A 54 14.32 -0.85 -1.73
CA ASP A 54 13.65 0.42 -2.06
C ASP A 54 14.22 1.11 -3.29
N ASP A 55 15.53 1.00 -3.52
CA ASP A 55 16.19 1.57 -4.70
C ASP A 55 15.67 0.91 -5.99
N ASP A 56 15.61 -0.42 -6.02
CA ASP A 56 15.09 -1.20 -7.15
C ASP A 56 13.60 -0.91 -7.39
N ILE A 57 12.80 -0.88 -6.32
CA ILE A 57 11.36 -0.55 -6.40
C ILE A 57 11.15 0.84 -6.98
N HIS A 58 11.90 1.83 -6.48
CA HIS A 58 11.81 3.20 -6.94
C HIS A 58 12.22 3.36 -8.41
N GLU A 59 13.36 2.78 -8.80
CA GLU A 59 13.82 2.85 -10.19
C GLU A 59 12.86 2.15 -11.16
N HIS A 60 12.35 0.98 -10.79
CA HIS A 60 11.35 0.29 -11.59
C HIS A 60 10.05 1.10 -11.67
N PHE A 61 9.61 1.70 -10.56
CA PHE A 61 8.40 2.53 -10.56
C PHE A 61 8.53 3.74 -11.48
N LEU A 62 9.65 4.47 -11.46
CA LEU A 62 9.88 5.60 -12.36
C LEU A 62 9.98 5.20 -13.83
N LYS A 63 10.53 4.01 -14.13
CA LYS A 63 10.56 3.47 -15.49
C LYS A 63 9.18 3.05 -15.97
N GLU A 64 8.42 2.40 -15.10
CA GLU A 64 7.11 1.85 -15.43
C GLU A 64 6.03 2.93 -15.40
N PHE A 65 6.17 4.00 -14.62
CA PHE A 65 5.19 5.09 -14.51
C PHE A 65 5.88 6.47 -14.62
N PRO A 66 6.50 6.81 -15.76
CA PRO A 66 7.30 8.03 -15.91
C PRO A 66 6.49 9.32 -15.79
N ASP A 67 5.20 9.28 -16.15
CA ASP A 67 4.28 10.43 -16.09
C ASP A 67 3.52 10.54 -14.76
N TYR A 68 3.87 9.72 -13.76
CA TYR A 68 3.13 9.69 -12.50
C TYR A 68 3.44 10.92 -11.63
N ASP A 69 2.40 11.73 -11.36
CA ASP A 69 2.53 12.88 -10.46
C ASP A 69 2.40 12.45 -8.99
N LEU A 70 3.54 12.45 -8.28
CA LEU A 70 3.63 12.09 -6.87
C LEU A 70 2.85 13.02 -5.93
N LYS A 71 2.62 14.28 -6.34
CA LYS A 71 1.92 15.31 -5.55
C LYS A 71 0.42 15.34 -5.82
N ALA A 72 0.00 14.84 -6.97
CA ALA A 72 -1.41 14.78 -7.33
C ALA A 72 -2.18 13.81 -6.42
N THR A 73 -3.48 14.06 -6.31
CA THR A 73 -4.40 13.08 -5.73
C THR A 73 -4.52 11.91 -6.70
N ILE A 74 -4.31 10.69 -6.19
CA ILE A 74 -4.39 9.47 -6.97
C ILE A 74 -5.77 9.35 -7.61
N ASN A 75 -5.79 9.13 -8.92
CA ASN A 75 -7.01 8.84 -9.65
C ASN A 75 -7.33 7.33 -9.57
N GLU A 76 -8.27 6.96 -8.70
CA GLU A 76 -8.71 5.56 -8.57
C GLU A 76 -9.29 4.98 -9.85
N ASP A 77 -9.92 5.80 -10.70
CA ASP A 77 -10.49 5.33 -11.97
C ASP A 77 -9.36 4.89 -12.93
N GLU A 78 -8.26 5.65 -12.98
CA GLU A 78 -7.11 5.29 -13.79
C GLU A 78 -6.47 3.98 -13.29
N MET A 79 -6.31 3.82 -11.97
CA MET A 79 -5.81 2.56 -11.40
C MET A 79 -6.74 1.38 -11.68
N LYS A 80 -8.06 1.60 -11.68
CA LYS A 80 -9.09 0.57 -11.90
C LYS A 80 -9.39 0.33 -13.38
N SER A 81 -8.89 1.18 -14.27
CA SER A 81 -9.01 1.04 -15.72
C SER A 81 -8.35 -0.27 -16.18
N LYS A 82 -8.72 -0.75 -17.37
CA LYS A 82 -8.13 -1.98 -17.93
C LYS A 82 -6.61 -1.89 -18.05
N GLN A 83 -6.12 -0.75 -18.55
CA GLN A 83 -4.70 -0.49 -18.74
C GLN A 83 -3.99 -0.36 -17.37
N GLY A 84 -4.56 0.41 -16.44
CA GLY A 84 -3.99 0.58 -15.10
C GLY A 84 -3.91 -0.73 -14.34
N LYS A 85 -4.96 -1.56 -14.38
CA LYS A 85 -4.96 -2.90 -13.77
C LYS A 85 -3.87 -3.80 -14.33
N GLU A 86 -3.72 -3.85 -15.66
CA GLU A 86 -2.71 -4.68 -16.29
C GLU A 86 -1.28 -4.23 -15.95
N ARG A 87 -1.03 -2.91 -16.03
CA ARG A 87 0.27 -2.29 -15.70
C ARG A 87 0.65 -2.54 -14.24
N TRP A 88 -0.26 -2.25 -13.31
CA TRP A 88 -0.03 -2.53 -11.88
C TRP A 88 0.16 -4.03 -11.63
N ARG A 89 -0.62 -4.90 -12.27
CA ARG A 89 -0.47 -6.37 -12.11
C ARG A 89 0.92 -6.84 -12.55
N ASN A 90 1.41 -6.38 -13.70
CA ASN A 90 2.75 -6.72 -14.20
C ASN A 90 3.84 -6.21 -13.25
N PHE A 91 3.71 -4.98 -12.78
CA PHE A 91 4.61 -4.39 -11.79
C PHE A 91 4.64 -5.22 -10.50
N ILE A 92 3.47 -5.51 -9.93
CA ILE A 92 3.31 -6.24 -8.66
C ILE A 92 3.90 -7.66 -8.77
N ASN A 93 3.61 -8.40 -9.85
CA ASN A 93 4.09 -9.76 -10.05
C ASN A 93 5.62 -9.88 -10.15
N THR A 94 6.31 -8.79 -10.53
CA THR A 94 7.79 -8.76 -10.60
C THR A 94 8.45 -8.94 -9.22
N TYR A 95 7.69 -8.71 -8.15
CA TYR A 95 8.15 -8.82 -6.76
C TYR A 95 7.65 -10.08 -6.04
N GLU A 96 6.97 -10.98 -6.76
CA GLU A 96 6.65 -12.30 -6.23
C GLU A 96 7.94 -13.03 -5.81
N GLY A 97 7.98 -13.49 -4.56
CA GLY A 97 9.16 -14.13 -3.96
C GLY A 97 10.30 -13.20 -3.56
N LYS A 98 10.22 -11.89 -3.86
CA LYS A 98 11.20 -10.87 -3.44
C LYS A 98 10.73 -10.04 -2.26
N VAL A 99 9.43 -9.73 -2.23
CA VAL A 99 8.77 -8.95 -1.18
C VAL A 99 7.72 -9.82 -0.50
N ASP A 100 7.77 -9.86 0.83
CA ASP A 100 6.82 -10.63 1.62
C ASP A 100 5.44 -9.95 1.66
N ASP A 101 4.40 -10.76 1.49
CA ASP A 101 3.01 -10.33 1.27
C ASP A 101 2.86 -9.21 0.20
N TYR A 102 3.61 -9.29 -0.90
CA TYR A 102 3.64 -8.25 -1.96
C TYR A 102 2.23 -7.83 -2.46
N ASN A 103 1.26 -8.75 -2.44
CA ASN A 103 -0.12 -8.55 -2.90
C ASN A 103 -1.14 -8.34 -1.77
N PHE A 104 -0.71 -8.25 -0.50
CA PHE A 104 -1.62 -8.03 0.63
C PHE A 104 -2.14 -6.61 0.66
N GLY A 105 -3.42 -6.43 1.02
CA GLY A 105 -4.04 -5.11 1.02
C GLY A 105 -3.56 -4.19 2.14
N THR A 106 -3.55 -2.90 1.86
CA THR A 106 -3.03 -1.82 2.70
C THR A 106 -3.84 -0.54 2.47
N MET A 107 -3.71 0.42 3.38
CA MET A 107 -4.25 1.77 3.21
C MET A 107 -3.17 2.72 2.68
N LEU A 108 -3.50 3.45 1.63
CA LEU A 108 -2.64 4.46 1.03
C LEU A 108 -3.35 5.81 1.01
N ARG A 109 -2.62 6.89 1.30
CA ARG A 109 -3.16 8.24 1.20
C ARG A 109 -3.31 8.63 -0.26
N ALA A 110 -4.50 9.09 -0.63
CA ALA A 110 -4.80 9.53 -1.99
C ALA A 110 -3.90 10.71 -2.38
N ASN A 111 -3.61 11.62 -1.45
CA ASN A 111 -2.70 12.74 -1.66
C ASN A 111 -1.63 12.78 -0.54
N PRO A 112 -0.34 13.01 -0.86
CA PRO A 112 0.71 13.07 0.16
C PRO A 112 0.56 14.23 1.15
N ALA A 113 -0.19 15.27 0.79
CA ALA A 113 -0.44 16.45 1.63
C ALA A 113 -1.61 16.27 2.62
N TRP A 114 -2.29 15.11 2.60
CA TRP A 114 -3.40 14.82 3.49
C TRP A 114 -3.01 13.85 4.61
N GLU A 115 -3.78 13.88 5.69
CA GLU A 115 -3.77 12.86 6.74
C GLU A 115 -4.64 11.67 6.31
N TYR A 116 -4.54 10.55 7.02
CA TYR A 116 -5.46 9.44 6.82
C TYR A 116 -6.89 9.87 7.21
N GLY A 117 -7.82 9.76 6.27
CA GLY A 117 -9.24 10.03 6.47
C GLY A 117 -10.12 9.14 5.59
N GLU A 118 -11.43 9.14 5.84
CA GLU A 118 -12.38 8.26 5.14
C GLU A 118 -12.38 8.48 3.63
N LYS A 119 -12.25 9.74 3.18
CA LYS A 119 -12.28 10.11 1.75
C LYS A 119 -10.88 10.33 1.18
N GLU A 120 -9.91 10.52 2.06
CA GLU A 120 -8.53 10.85 1.76
C GLU A 120 -7.65 9.60 1.61
N THR A 121 -8.20 8.42 1.93
CA THR A 121 -7.51 7.14 1.89
C THR A 121 -8.12 6.23 0.83
N ILE A 122 -7.26 5.52 0.11
CA ILE A 122 -7.65 4.49 -0.85
C ILE A 122 -7.10 3.14 -0.42
N PHE A 123 -7.79 2.08 -0.82
CA PHE A 123 -7.32 0.72 -0.65
C PHE A 123 -6.38 0.33 -1.79
N ALA A 124 -5.17 -0.13 -1.45
CA ALA A 124 -4.13 -0.51 -2.40
C ALA A 124 -3.39 -1.75 -1.89
N VAL A 125 -2.74 -2.52 -2.77
CA VAL A 125 -1.89 -3.63 -2.31
C VAL A 125 -0.52 -3.13 -1.84
N ARG A 126 0.18 -3.93 -1.04
CA ARG A 126 1.46 -3.59 -0.41
C ARG A 126 2.51 -3.10 -1.42
N MET A 127 2.60 -3.71 -2.60
CA MET A 127 3.51 -3.22 -3.64
C MET A 127 3.12 -1.88 -4.24
N GLN A 128 1.82 -1.58 -4.37
CA GLN A 128 1.36 -0.25 -4.79
C GLN A 128 1.72 0.80 -3.73
N PHE A 129 1.48 0.46 -2.46
CA PHE A 129 1.88 1.29 -1.33
C PHE A 129 3.38 1.56 -1.32
N TYR A 130 4.22 0.53 -1.45
CA TYR A 130 5.68 0.72 -1.47
C TYR A 130 6.13 1.56 -2.66
N ALA A 131 5.67 1.27 -3.88
CA ALA A 131 6.06 2.04 -5.05
C ALA A 131 5.77 3.55 -4.88
N ILE A 132 4.57 3.87 -4.41
CA ILE A 132 4.10 5.26 -4.28
C ILE A 132 4.72 5.94 -3.07
N GLU A 133 4.70 5.33 -1.89
CA GLU A 133 5.23 5.97 -0.68
C GLU A 133 6.77 6.01 -0.67
N ILE A 134 7.49 5.06 -1.28
CA ILE A 134 8.95 5.19 -1.45
C ILE A 134 9.26 6.42 -2.31
N ALA A 135 8.56 6.60 -3.43
CA ALA A 135 8.77 7.74 -4.31
C ALA A 135 8.42 9.07 -3.62
N ARG A 136 7.30 9.13 -2.89
CA ARG A 136 6.90 10.30 -2.10
C ARG A 136 7.89 10.61 -0.97
N ASN A 137 8.37 9.60 -0.26
CA ASN A 137 9.39 9.73 0.77
C ASN A 137 10.69 10.31 0.20
N ARG A 138 11.20 9.74 -0.91
CA ARG A 138 12.42 10.25 -1.57
C ARG A 138 12.26 11.68 -2.08
N ALA A 139 11.06 12.05 -2.50
CA ALA A 139 10.71 13.42 -2.90
C ALA A 139 10.46 14.37 -1.72
N GLY A 140 10.56 13.90 -0.47
CA GLY A 140 10.33 14.69 0.75
C GLY A 140 8.87 15.10 0.98
N LEU A 141 7.93 14.50 0.24
CA LEU A 141 6.51 14.88 0.28
C LEU A 141 5.80 14.45 1.57
N ASN A 142 6.45 13.61 2.37
CA ASN A 142 5.95 13.11 3.65
C ASN A 142 6.63 13.75 4.86
N ASP A 143 7.65 14.60 4.66
CA ASP A 143 8.44 15.17 5.76
C ASP A 143 7.64 16.16 6.61
N TRP A 144 6.58 16.75 6.05
CA TRP A 144 5.69 17.66 6.77
C TRP A 144 5.01 16.99 7.98
N ILE A 145 4.81 15.67 7.94
CA ILE A 145 4.17 14.91 9.02
C ILE A 145 5.04 14.95 10.28
N HIS A 146 6.35 14.72 10.12
CA HIS A 146 7.31 14.84 11.20
C HIS A 146 7.36 16.26 11.74
N GLU A 147 7.39 17.26 10.85
CA GLU A 147 7.44 18.68 11.23
C GLU A 147 6.18 19.12 11.98
N LYS A 148 5.00 18.63 11.58
CA LYS A 148 3.72 18.86 12.27
C LYS A 148 3.74 18.22 13.65
N ALA A 149 4.07 16.93 13.76
CA ALA A 149 4.12 16.20 15.02
C ALA A 149 5.11 16.82 16.02
N LYS A 150 6.27 17.27 15.54
CA LYS A 150 7.27 17.96 16.38
C LYS A 150 6.74 19.28 16.94
N LYS A 151 5.97 20.05 16.16
CA LYS A 151 5.35 21.30 16.63
C LYS A 151 4.28 21.02 17.68
N GLU A 152 3.42 20.03 17.46
CA GLU A 152 2.35 19.67 18.39
C GLU A 152 2.88 19.09 19.71
N GLY A 153 3.97 18.31 19.66
CA GLY A 153 4.62 17.75 20.85
C GLY A 153 5.54 18.70 21.61
N SER A 154 5.82 19.89 21.07
CA SER A 154 6.63 20.94 21.72
C SER A 154 5.77 22.02 22.40
N SER A 155 4.45 21.83 22.45
CA SER A 155 3.46 22.72 23.07
C SER A 155 2.95 22.20 24.41
#